data_AF-A0A7C3KDZ0-F1
#
_entry.id   AF-A0A7C3KDZ0-F1
#
_cell.length_a   1.000
_cell.length_b   1.000
_cell.length_c   1.000
_cell.angle_alpha   90.00
_cell.angle_beta   90.00
_cell.angle_gamma   90.00
#
_symmetry.space_group_name_H-M   'P 1'
#
loop_
_entity.id
_entity.type
_entity.pdbx_description
1 polymer ?
#
loop_
_entity_poly.entity_id
_entity_poly.type
_entity_poly.pdbx_seq_one_letter_code
_entity_poly.pdbx_strand_id
1 'polypeptide(L)'
;MQVQAILRKHIAETILFSQEYPYADSDSFLENGVIDSMNVIELVLFLEQEFGIQVADHEIVPDNFDSIAQLTAFVQSKQCVTA
;
A
#
# COMPACT_ATOMS: atom_id res chain seq x y z
N MET A 1 2.35 13.12 -2.12
CA MET A 1 3.23 12.87 -3.28
C MET A 1 4.39 11.91 -2.99
N GLN A 2 5.02 11.92 -1.80
CA GLN A 2 6.10 10.97 -1.49
C GLN A 2 5.61 9.54 -1.17
N VAL A 3 4.53 9.40 -0.39
CA VAL A 3 3.96 8.09 0.02
C VAL A 3 3.67 7.18 -1.17
N GLN A 4 2.96 7.72 -2.17
CA GLN A 4 2.66 7.07 -3.44
C GLN A 4 3.90 6.60 -4.21
N ALA A 5 4.95 7.43 -4.24
CA ALA A 5 6.19 7.10 -4.94
C ALA A 5 7.00 6.01 -4.23
N ILE A 6 6.86 5.89 -2.92
CA ILE A 6 7.46 4.82 -2.10
C ILE A 6 6.67 3.52 -2.29
N LEU A 7 5.34 3.59 -2.16
CA LEU A 7 4.41 2.47 -2.37
C LEU A 7 4.60 1.82 -3.74
N ARG A 8 4.59 2.63 -4.82
CA ARG A 8 4.77 2.09 -6.19
C ARG A 8 6.11 1.36 -6.34
N LYS A 9 7.17 1.88 -5.70
CA LYS A 9 8.52 1.32 -5.80
C LYS A 9 8.58 0.01 -5.02
N HIS A 10 8.07 0.00 -3.80
CA HIS A 10 7.99 -1.19 -2.98
C HIS A 10 7.17 -2.29 -3.66
N ILE A 11 5.98 -1.96 -4.19
CA ILE A 11 5.14 -2.93 -4.91
C ILE A 11 5.81 -3.40 -6.21
N ALA A 12 6.47 -2.51 -6.97
CA ALA A 12 7.21 -2.92 -8.15
C ALA A 12 8.33 -3.91 -7.81
N GLU A 13 9.16 -3.62 -6.80
CA GLU A 13 10.32 -4.44 -6.44
C GLU A 13 9.94 -5.73 -5.70
N THR A 14 9.03 -5.65 -4.72
CA THR A 14 8.64 -6.77 -3.86
C THR A 14 7.62 -7.70 -4.51
N ILE A 15 6.65 -7.13 -5.24
CA ILE A 15 5.47 -7.89 -5.71
C ILE A 15 5.57 -8.20 -7.20
N LEU A 16 5.82 -7.18 -8.03
CA LEU A 16 5.93 -7.37 -9.49
C LEU A 16 7.32 -7.85 -9.93
N PHE A 17 8.29 -7.89 -9.01
CA PHE A 17 9.71 -8.17 -9.29
C PHE A 17 10.22 -7.41 -10.52
N SER A 18 9.74 -6.17 -10.66
CA SER A 18 9.92 -5.31 -11.82
C SER A 18 10.46 -3.96 -11.37
N GLN A 19 11.15 -3.26 -12.27
CA GLN A 19 11.72 -1.95 -11.93
C GLN A 19 10.71 -0.81 -12.00
N GLU A 20 9.57 -1.05 -12.66
CA GLU A 20 8.53 -0.04 -12.89
C GLU A 20 7.17 -0.63 -12.52
N TYR A 21 6.32 0.22 -11.93
CA TYR A 21 4.93 -0.09 -11.65
C TYR A 21 4.09 0.31 -12.88
N PRO A 22 3.52 -0.65 -13.63
CA PRO A 22 2.86 -0.35 -14.91
C PRO A 22 1.41 0.10 -14.77
N TYR A 23 0.84 0.07 -13.57
CA TYR A 23 -0.55 0.40 -13.32
C TYR A 23 -0.72 1.85 -12.83
N ALA A 24 -1.94 2.37 -12.96
CA ALA A 24 -2.28 3.67 -12.42
C ALA A 24 -2.48 3.60 -10.90
N ASP A 25 -2.41 4.74 -10.23
CA ASP A 25 -2.54 4.78 -8.78
C ASP A 25 -3.95 4.48 -8.26
N SER A 26 -4.95 4.60 -9.13
CA SER A 26 -6.35 4.27 -8.89
C SER A 26 -6.72 2.86 -9.38
N ASP A 27 -5.72 2.09 -9.80
CA ASP A 27 -5.91 0.77 -10.36
C ASP A 27 -5.98 -0.28 -9.26
N SER A 28 -6.95 -1.19 -9.37
CA SER A 28 -7.24 -2.20 -8.35
C SER A 28 -6.20 -3.32 -8.38
N PHE A 29 -5.38 -3.42 -7.33
CA PHE A 29 -4.39 -4.47 -7.17
C PHE A 29 -5.04 -5.86 -7.12
N LEU A 30 -6.23 -5.99 -6.55
CA LEU A 30 -6.92 -7.28 -6.48
C LEU A 30 -7.48 -7.70 -7.83
N GLU A 31 -8.11 -6.78 -8.57
CA GLU A 31 -8.61 -7.07 -9.92
C GLU A 31 -7.48 -7.43 -10.88
N ASN A 32 -6.34 -6.76 -10.77
CA ASN A 32 -5.16 -7.05 -11.58
C ASN A 32 -4.34 -8.25 -11.06
N GLY A 33 -4.71 -8.85 -9.93
CA GLY A 33 -3.98 -9.95 -9.31
C GLY A 33 -2.54 -9.58 -8.93
N VAL A 34 -2.30 -8.31 -8.62
CA VAL A 34 -0.99 -7.80 -8.19
C VAL A 34 -0.75 -8.22 -6.74
N ILE A 35 -1.72 -8.00 -5.85
CA ILE A 35 -1.55 -8.27 -4.43
C ILE A 35 -2.27 -9.57 -4.04
N ASP A 36 -1.51 -10.46 -3.41
CA ASP A 36 -2.01 -11.67 -2.75
C ASP A 36 -2.00 -11.52 -1.23
N SER A 37 -2.76 -12.37 -0.54
CA SER A 37 -2.88 -12.37 0.93
C SER A 37 -1.54 -12.45 1.68
N MET A 38 -0.51 -13.04 1.07
CA MET A 38 0.86 -13.07 1.61
C MET A 38 1.57 -11.72 1.48
N ASN A 39 1.43 -11.04 0.34
CA ASN A 39 2.08 -9.76 0.06
C ASN A 39 1.44 -8.61 0.85
N VAL A 40 0.15 -8.72 1.18
CA VAL A 40 -0.55 -7.73 2.02
C VAL A 40 0.11 -7.60 3.38
N ILE A 41 0.47 -8.71 4.03
CA ILE A 41 1.06 -8.68 5.37
C ILE A 41 2.44 -8.00 5.35
N GLU A 42 3.27 -8.30 4.35
CA GLU A 42 4.56 -7.64 4.19
C GLU A 42 4.40 -6.14 3.93
N LEU A 43 3.45 -5.77 3.06
CA LEU A 43 3.12 -4.38 2.76
C LEU A 43 2.65 -3.63 4.01
N VAL A 44 1.81 -4.26 4.84
CA VAL A 44 1.37 -3.68 6.12
C VAL A 44 2.57 -3.42 7.02
N LEU A 45 3.44 -4.41 7.21
CA LEU A 45 4.62 -4.27 8.05
C LEU A 45 5.56 -3.16 7.54
N PHE A 46 5.71 -3.07 6.22
CA PHE A 46 6.45 -2.00 5.56
C PHE A 46 5.83 -0.62 5.85
N LEU A 47 4.51 -0.50 5.73
CA LEU A 47 3.81 0.75 6.02
C LEU A 47 3.97 1.19 7.48
N GLU A 48 3.86 0.25 8.42
CA GLU A 48 4.04 0.52 9.83
C GLU A 48 5.47 0.99 10.14
N GLN A 49 6.49 0.38 9.53
CA GLN A 49 7.89 0.77 9.75
C GLN A 49 8.31 2.05 9.02
N GLU A 50 7.92 2.22 7.75
CA GLU A 50 8.30 3.39 6.94
C GLU A 50 7.56 4.65 7.40
N PHE A 51 6.27 4.54 7.72
CA PHE A 51 5.44 5.69 8.07
C PHE A 51 5.16 5.83 9.57
N GLY A 52 5.56 4.85 10.38
CA GLY A 52 5.33 4.86 11.83
C GLY A 52 3.85 4.77 12.22
N ILE A 53 3.01 4.20 11.33
CA ILE A 53 1.58 4.04 11.58
C ILE A 53 1.28 2.67 12.18
N GLN A 54 0.08 2.48 12.74
CA GLN A 54 -0.39 1.19 13.19
C GLN A 54 -1.60 0.76 12.36
N VAL A 55 -1.52 -0.42 11.76
CA VAL A 55 -2.58 -0.99 10.92
C VAL A 55 -3.20 -2.16 11.67
N ALA A 56 -4.49 -2.03 12.02
CA ALA A 56 -5.20 -3.14 12.63
C ALA A 56 -5.65 -4.15 11.57
N ASP A 57 -5.79 -5.41 11.97
CA ASP A 57 -6.23 -6.52 11.10
C ASP A 57 -7.57 -6.25 10.40
N HIS A 58 -8.50 -5.55 11.06
CA HIS A 58 -9.78 -5.15 10.47
C HIS A 58 -9.67 -4.02 9.43
N GLU A 59 -8.55 -3.30 9.40
CA GLU A 59 -8.30 -2.24 8.41
C GLU A 59 -7.66 -2.80 7.14
N ILE A 60 -7.16 -4.03 7.19
CA ILE A 60 -6.62 -4.80 6.07
C ILE A 60 -7.78 -5.31 5.22
N VAL A 61 -8.45 -4.37 4.56
CA VAL A 61 -9.58 -4.63 3.65
C VAL A 61 -9.26 -4.09 2.26
N PRO A 62 -9.88 -4.66 1.20
CA PRO A 62 -9.78 -4.14 -0.15
C PRO A 62 -10.02 -2.62 -0.19
N ASP A 63 -10.99 -2.11 0.55
CA ASP A 63 -11.34 -0.69 0.56
C ASP A 63 -10.18 0.25 0.96
N ASN A 64 -9.17 -0.24 1.67
CA ASN A 64 -7.97 0.52 2.03
C ASN A 64 -6.72 0.06 1.25
N PHE A 65 -6.67 -1.21 0.85
CA PHE A 65 -5.49 -1.89 0.29
C PHE A 65 -5.62 -2.26 -1.19
N ASP A 66 -6.71 -1.88 -1.87
CA ASP A 66 -6.95 -2.23 -3.27
C ASP A 66 -6.29 -1.27 -4.25
N SER A 67 -5.89 -0.05 -3.87
CA SER A 67 -5.14 0.83 -4.78
C SER A 67 -4.07 1.65 -4.05
N ILE A 68 -3.04 2.10 -4.80
CA ILE A 68 -2.01 3.01 -4.29
C ILE A 68 -2.66 4.27 -3.69
N ALA A 69 -3.69 4.80 -4.35
CA ALA A 69 -4.40 5.99 -3.92
C ALA A 69 -5.09 5.79 -2.56
N GLN A 70 -5.76 4.64 -2.36
CA GLN A 70 -6.41 4.30 -1.09
C GLN A 70 -5.39 4.11 0.03
N LEU A 71 -4.30 3.37 -0.21
CA LEU A 71 -3.20 3.23 0.73
C LEU A 71 -2.61 4.58 1.11
N THR A 72 -2.36 5.44 0.12
CA THR A 72 -1.82 6.78 0.32
C THR A 72 -2.76 7.65 1.16
N ALA A 73 -4.07 7.56 0.94
CA ALA A 73 -5.07 8.27 1.73
C ALA A 73 -5.18 7.73 3.17
N PHE A 74 -5.12 6.40 3.32
CA PHE A 74 -5.14 5.71 4.60
C PHE A 74 -3.93 6.09 5.46
N VAL A 75 -2.72 5.99 4.91
CA VAL A 75 -1.47 6.38 5.57
C VAL A 75 -1.51 7.85 5.99
N GLN A 76 -1.92 8.76 5.10
CA GLN A 76 -2.03 10.18 5.43
C GLN A 76 -3.03 10.45 6.55
N SER A 77 -4.17 9.75 6.55
CA SER A 77 -5.18 9.89 7.59
C SER A 77 -4.64 9.45 8.95
N LYS A 78 -3.90 8.34 9.00
CA LYS A 78 -3.24 7.84 10.21
C LYS A 78 -2.15 8.77 10.73
N GLN A 79 -1.32 9.31 9.82
CA GLN A 79 -0.27 10.26 10.18
C GLN A 79 -0.82 11.59 10.71
N CYS A 80 -2.03 12.00 10.27
CA CYS A 80 -2.65 13.23 10.77
C CYS A 80 -3.30 13.06 12.16
N VAL A 81 -3.79 11.86 12.48
CA VAL A 81 -4.47 11.58 13.77
C VAL A 81 -3.48 11.37 14.91
N THR A 82 -2.26 10.92 14.62
CA THR A 82 -1.18 10.80 15.60
C THR A 82 -0.40 12.11 15.69
N ALA A 83 -1.03 13.17 16.20
CA ALA A 83 -0.41 14.47 16.50
C ALA A 83 -0.89 15.02 17.85
#